data_AF-A0A415LPN5-F1
#
_entry.id   AF-A0A415LPN5-F1
#
_cell.length_a   1.000
_cell.length_b   1.000
_cell.length_c   1.000
_cell.angle_alpha   90.00
_cell.angle_beta   90.00
_cell.angle_gamma   90.00
#
_symmetry.space_group_name_H-M   'P 1'
#
loop_
_entity.id
_entity.type
_entity.pdbx_description
1 polymer ?
#
loop_
_entity_poly.entity_id
_entity_poly.type
_entity_poly.pdbx_seq_one_letter_code
_entity_poly.pdbx_strand_id
1 'polypeptide(L)'
;MDQDLEKVPAVFSDYVDKLSAYSVTLVYSDGSEKLLDGEDSNYSLTVSYEDSKDEEQNIHKICHAVVKEVSTGKEFEDTQEIILGRAAPDEISTEAMTTLILQGKKKWLIVQSTPSVSGSYALNSDRTINNIWYKSENGEIICTEDILKLQKDTTYQFLITLK
;
A
#
# COMPACT_ATOMS: atom_id res chain seq x y z
N MET A 1 -7.77 -9.59 -3.28
CA MET A 1 -6.73 -9.14 -2.34
C MET A 1 -5.69 -8.38 -3.13
N ASP A 2 -5.31 -7.19 -2.69
CA ASP A 2 -4.19 -6.47 -3.30
C ASP A 2 -2.90 -7.19 -2.88
N GLN A 3 -2.35 -8.04 -3.76
CA GLN A 3 -1.13 -8.84 -3.49
C GLN A 3 0.04 -7.98 -3.03
N ASP A 4 -0.02 -6.66 -3.29
CA ASP A 4 0.97 -5.70 -2.87
C ASP A 4 1.09 -5.59 -1.33
N LEU A 5 0.07 -5.98 -0.54
CA LEU A 5 0.10 -5.83 0.93
C LEU A 5 1.05 -6.81 1.63
N GLU A 6 1.21 -8.03 1.11
CA GLU A 6 2.17 -9.01 1.64
C GLU A 6 3.63 -8.53 1.50
N LYS A 7 3.88 -7.61 0.56
CA LYS A 7 5.20 -7.00 0.34
C LYS A 7 5.44 -5.78 1.20
N VAL A 8 4.47 -5.31 1.99
CA VAL A 8 4.65 -4.16 2.88
C VAL A 8 5.53 -4.60 4.05
N PRO A 9 6.69 -3.95 4.28
CA PRO A 9 7.52 -4.20 5.44
C PRO A 9 6.77 -3.88 6.74
N ALA A 10 6.96 -4.71 7.77
CA ALA A 10 6.31 -4.56 9.08
C ALA A 10 6.49 -3.15 9.70
N VAL A 11 7.58 -2.45 9.38
CA VAL A 11 7.83 -1.08 9.85
C VAL A 11 6.81 -0.04 9.36
N PHE A 12 6.08 -0.33 8.28
CA PHE A 12 5.05 0.56 7.76
C PHE A 12 3.63 0.19 8.22
N SER A 13 3.46 -0.72 9.19
CA SER A 13 2.15 -1.18 9.69
C SER A 13 1.18 -0.05 10.02
N ASP A 14 1.69 1.01 10.65
CA ASP A 14 0.92 2.17 11.11
C ASP A 14 0.41 3.05 9.94
N TYR A 15 0.93 2.81 8.74
CA TYR A 15 0.55 3.51 7.52
C TYR A 15 -0.34 2.64 6.62
N VAL A 16 -0.49 1.34 6.91
CA VAL A 16 -1.32 0.41 6.12
C VAL A 16 -2.79 0.80 6.16
N ASP A 17 -3.31 1.29 7.29
CA ASP A 17 -4.71 1.71 7.41
C ASP A 17 -5.05 2.90 6.50
N LYS A 18 -4.03 3.64 6.05
CA LYS A 18 -4.17 4.75 5.10
C LYS A 18 -4.15 4.27 3.64
N LEU A 19 -3.79 3.01 3.41
CA LEU A 19 -3.81 2.38 2.09
C LEU A 19 -5.20 1.77 1.87
N SER A 20 -5.74 1.90 0.66
CA SER A 20 -6.96 1.19 0.29
C SER A 20 -6.66 -0.31 0.16
N ALA A 21 -6.78 -1.07 1.25
CA ALA A 21 -6.41 -2.49 1.31
C ALA A 21 -7.45 -3.41 0.63
N TYR A 22 -8.70 -2.96 0.54
CA TYR A 22 -9.78 -3.67 -0.11
C TYR A 22 -10.12 -3.07 -1.46
N SER A 23 -10.16 -3.94 -2.46
CA SER A 23 -10.96 -3.75 -3.68
C SER A 23 -12.13 -4.71 -3.59
N VAL A 24 -13.34 -4.17 -3.48
CA VAL A 24 -14.56 -4.98 -3.51
C VAL A 24 -15.09 -4.97 -4.93
N THR A 25 -15.30 -6.15 -5.51
CA THR A 25 -15.97 -6.28 -6.80
C THR A 25 -17.33 -6.91 -6.55
N LEU A 26 -18.39 -6.19 -6.91
CA LEU A 26 -19.75 -6.72 -6.95
C LEU A 26 -19.89 -7.59 -8.19
N VAL A 27 -20.31 -8.84 -8.00
CA VAL A 27 -20.64 -9.76 -9.08
C VAL A 27 -22.15 -9.92 -9.12
N TYR A 28 -22.77 -9.51 -10.22
CA TYR A 28 -24.21 -9.58 -10.40
C TYR A 28 -24.64 -10.95 -10.93
N SER A 29 -25.93 -11.27 -10.84
CA SER A 29 -26.48 -12.57 -11.26
C SER A 29 -26.36 -12.83 -12.77
N ASP A 30 -26.19 -11.79 -13.58
CA ASP A 30 -25.89 -11.88 -15.01
C ASP A 30 -24.41 -12.12 -15.31
N GLY A 31 -23.58 -12.23 -14.26
CA GLY A 31 -22.13 -12.42 -14.34
C GLY A 31 -21.35 -11.13 -14.60
N SER A 32 -22.01 -9.97 -14.66
CA SER A 32 -21.31 -8.69 -14.76
C SER A 32 -20.61 -8.36 -13.44
N GLU A 33 -19.47 -7.68 -13.55
CA GLU A 33 -18.66 -7.28 -12.41
C GLU A 33 -18.58 -5.75 -12.34
N LYS A 34 -18.72 -5.20 -11.14
CA LYS A 34 -18.51 -3.78 -10.87
C LYS A 34 -17.57 -3.62 -9.69
N LEU A 35 -16.46 -2.93 -9.92
CA LEU A 35 -15.60 -2.51 -8.82
C LEU A 35 -16.35 -1.46 -7.99
N LEU A 36 -16.47 -1.72 -6.70
CA LEU A 36 -16.93 -0.76 -5.73
C LEU A 36 -15.79 0.22 -5.43
N ASP A 37 -15.83 1.39 -6.05
CA ASP A 37 -15.14 2.57 -5.55
C ASP A 37 -16.09 3.28 -4.57
N GLY A 38 -15.59 3.76 -3.43
CA GLY A 38 -16.40 4.29 -2.33
C GLY A 38 -17.30 5.50 -2.64
N GLU A 39 -17.49 5.84 -3.91
CA GLU A 39 -18.42 6.84 -4.43
C GLU A 39 -19.80 6.24 -4.79
N ASP A 40 -19.97 4.91 -4.79
CA ASP A 40 -21.27 4.29 -5.06
C ASP A 40 -22.27 4.53 -3.91
N SER A 41 -23.23 5.44 -4.11
CA SER A 41 -24.24 5.76 -3.09
C SER A 41 -25.18 4.61 -2.71
N ASN A 42 -25.21 3.53 -3.49
CA ASN A 42 -26.06 2.37 -3.20
C ASN A 42 -25.43 1.41 -2.19
N TYR A 43 -24.12 1.52 -1.96
CA TYR A 43 -23.38 0.63 -1.09
C TYR A 43 -22.44 1.42 -0.19
N SER A 44 -22.40 1.07 1.09
CA SER A 44 -21.40 1.59 2.02
C SER A 44 -20.37 0.51 2.29
N LEU A 45 -19.08 0.81 2.07
CA LEU A 45 -17.98 -0.04 2.46
C LEU A 45 -17.31 0.51 3.72
N THR A 46 -17.28 -0.30 4.77
CA THR A 46 -16.53 -0.04 6.00
C THR A 46 -15.38 -1.04 6.08
N VAL A 47 -14.17 -0.57 6.37
CA VAL A 47 -12.99 -1.43 6.58
C VAL A 47 -12.40 -1.11 7.95
N SER A 48 -12.13 -2.14 8.74
CA SER A 48 -11.40 -2.07 10.01
C SER A 48 -10.21 -3.02 10.03
N TYR A 49 -9.24 -2.72 10.89
CA TYR A 49 -7.99 -3.44 10.97
C TYR A 49 -7.70 -3.88 12.41
N GLU A 50 -7.18 -5.09 12.56
CA GLU A 50 -6.65 -5.62 13.81
C GLU A 50 -5.23 -6.15 13.57
N ASP A 51 -4.30 -5.79 14.43
CA ASP A 51 -2.90 -6.18 14.30
C ASP A 51 -2.53 -7.16 15.41
N SER A 52 -1.86 -8.26 15.06
CA SER A 52 -1.18 -9.14 16.01
C SER A 52 0.25 -9.43 15.55
N LYS A 53 1.13 -9.83 16.48
CA LYS A 53 2.54 -10.11 16.21
C LYS A 53 2.86 -11.56 16.53
N ASP A 54 3.61 -12.21 15.66
CA ASP A 54 4.11 -13.57 15.89
C ASP A 54 5.49 -13.58 16.60
N GLU A 55 6.02 -14.78 16.83
CA GLU A 55 7.33 -14.99 17.46
C GLU A 55 8.49 -14.46 16.59
N GLU A 56 8.31 -14.40 15.27
CA GLU A 56 9.28 -13.92 14.28
C GLU A 56 9.22 -12.39 14.06
N GLN A 57 8.39 -11.68 14.83
CA GLN A 57 8.12 -10.24 14.70
C GLN A 57 7.41 -9.84 13.39
N ASN A 58 6.82 -10.79 12.66
CA ASN A 58 5.90 -10.47 11.58
C ASN A 58 4.61 -9.90 12.16
N ILE A 59 3.98 -9.01 11.40
CA ILE A 59 2.70 -8.41 11.79
C ILE A 59 1.60 -9.08 10.99
N HIS A 60 0.70 -9.76 11.69
CA HIS A 60 -0.54 -10.30 11.16
C HIS A 60 -1.59 -9.19 11.18
N LYS A 61 -1.82 -8.59 10.02
CA LYS A 61 -2.82 -7.56 9.78
C LYS A 61 -4.12 -8.23 9.33
N ILE A 62 -5.08 -8.29 10.22
CA ILE A 62 -6.41 -8.81 9.95
C ILE A 62 -7.27 -7.64 9.48
N CYS A 63 -7.73 -7.73 8.24
CA CYS A 63 -8.58 -6.73 7.63
C CYS A 63 -10.01 -7.27 7.66
N HIS A 64 -10.95 -6.47 8.15
CA HIS A 64 -12.37 -6.80 8.18
C HIS A 64 -13.11 -5.80 7.29
N ALA A 65 -13.81 -6.29 6.28
CA ALA A 65 -14.63 -5.48 5.38
C ALA A 65 -16.10 -5.80 5.58
N VAL A 66 -16.91 -4.74 5.67
CA VAL A 66 -18.37 -4.83 5.71
C VAL A 66 -18.94 -3.99 4.57
N VAL A 67 -19.68 -4.62 3.68
CA VAL A 67 -20.44 -3.97 2.60
C VAL A 67 -21.90 -3.96 2.99
N LYS A 68 -22.49 -2.77 3.06
CA LYS A 68 -23.92 -2.58 3.33
C LYS A 68 -24.63 -2.05 2.10
N GLU A 69 -25.62 -2.78 1.63
CA GLU A 69 -26.54 -2.29 0.59
C GLU A 69 -27.54 -1.31 1.23
N VAL A 70 -27.60 -0.08 0.73
CA VAL A 70 -28.41 1.00 1.32
C VAL A 70 -29.90 0.77 1.10
N SER A 71 -30.28 0.21 -0.05
CA SER A 71 -31.69 0.00 -0.45
C SER A 71 -32.40 -1.06 0.42
N THR A 72 -31.70 -2.13 0.77
CA THR A 72 -32.25 -3.28 1.52
C THR A 72 -31.80 -3.32 2.98
N GLY A 73 -30.71 -2.61 3.31
CA GLY A 73 -30.03 -2.69 4.59
C GLY A 73 -29.23 -3.98 4.79
N LYS A 74 -29.09 -4.83 3.76
CA LYS A 74 -28.36 -6.10 3.85
C LYS A 74 -26.86 -5.85 3.98
N GLU A 75 -26.22 -6.60 4.87
CA GLU A 75 -24.79 -6.53 5.13
C GLU A 75 -24.10 -7.81 4.67
N PHE A 76 -22.88 -7.65 4.16
CA PHE A 76 -21.99 -8.71 3.72
C PHE A 76 -20.63 -8.45 4.34
N GLU A 77 -20.05 -9.48 4.96
CA GLU A 77 -18.80 -9.36 5.69
C GLU A 77 -17.75 -10.28 5.06
N ASP A 78 -16.51 -9.79 5.03
CA ASP A 78 -15.33 -10.59 4.67
C ASP A 78 -14.18 -10.27 5.64
N THR A 79 -13.37 -11.28 5.94
CA THR A 79 -12.20 -11.14 6.81
C THR A 79 -11.01 -11.78 6.14
N GLN A 80 -9.92 -11.03 6.01
CA GLN A 80 -8.67 -11.50 5.43
C GLN A 80 -7.51 -11.23 6.36
N GLU A 81 -6.57 -12.18 6.41
CA GLU A 81 -5.34 -12.06 7.16
C GLU A 81 -4.18 -11.86 6.20
N ILE A 82 -3.34 -10.86 6.49
CA ILE A 82 -2.15 -10.55 5.71
C ILE A 82 -0.97 -10.52 6.65
N ILE A 83 0.13 -11.15 6.25
CA ILE A 83 1.36 -11.20 7.06
C ILE A 83 2.36 -10.22 6.46
N LEU A 84 2.60 -9.12 7.18
CA LEU A 84 3.55 -8.06 6.80
C LEU A 84 4.97 -8.43 7.24
N GLY A 85 5.97 -8.04 6.44
CA GLY A 85 7.38 -8.38 6.67
C GLY A 85 7.80 -9.75 6.15
N ARG A 86 6.85 -10.57 5.67
CA ARG A 86 7.11 -11.91 5.13
C ARG A 86 7.79 -11.88 3.76
N ALA A 87 7.41 -10.94 2.90
CA ALA A 87 8.01 -10.78 1.57
C ALA A 87 8.79 -9.47 1.48
N ALA A 88 9.96 -9.53 0.84
CA ALA A 88 10.74 -8.35 0.57
C ALA A 88 10.07 -7.48 -0.53
N PRO A 89 10.13 -6.15 -0.44
CA PRO A 89 9.72 -5.27 -1.51
C PRO A 89 10.49 -5.51 -2.80
N ASP A 90 9.88 -5.15 -3.93
CA ASP A 90 10.57 -5.19 -5.23
C ASP A 90 11.71 -4.16 -5.26
N GLU A 91 12.85 -4.52 -5.83
CA GLU A 91 14.00 -3.62 -5.97
C GLU A 91 13.83 -2.69 -7.18
N ILE A 92 14.09 -1.41 -6.99
CA ILE A 92 14.18 -0.41 -8.06
C ILE A 92 15.56 0.23 -8.06
N SER A 93 16.09 0.50 -9.25
CA SER A 93 17.32 1.29 -9.36
C SER A 93 17.06 2.75 -8.98
N THR A 94 17.96 3.35 -8.21
CA THR A 94 17.94 4.81 -7.93
C THR A 94 18.10 5.64 -9.21
N GLU A 95 18.73 5.11 -10.25
CA GLU A 95 18.81 5.74 -11.58
C GLU A 95 17.49 5.62 -12.36
N ALA A 96 16.67 4.61 -12.05
CA ALA A 96 15.34 4.40 -12.65
C ALA A 96 14.20 5.16 -11.93
N MET A 97 14.48 5.81 -10.79
CA MET A 97 13.55 6.73 -10.11
C MET A 97 13.22 7.99 -10.93
N THR A 98 13.64 8.05 -12.21
CA THR A 98 13.34 9.13 -13.15
C THR A 98 12.00 8.98 -13.88
N THR A 99 11.37 7.80 -13.89
CA THR A 99 9.97 7.63 -14.33
C THR A 99 9.41 6.30 -13.81
N LEU A 100 8.67 6.35 -12.70
CA LEU A 100 7.77 5.26 -12.33
C LEU A 100 6.58 5.25 -13.29
N ILE A 101 6.50 4.23 -14.14
CA ILE A 101 5.34 3.96 -15.01
C ILE A 101 4.49 2.92 -14.31
N LEU A 102 3.36 3.35 -13.74
CA LEU A 102 2.48 2.46 -12.99
C LEU A 102 1.37 1.93 -13.89
N GLN A 103 1.54 0.69 -14.33
CA GLN A 103 0.51 -0.02 -15.08
C GLN A 103 -0.65 -0.42 -14.13
N GLY A 104 -1.87 -0.02 -14.46
CA GLY A 104 -3.09 -0.34 -13.68
C GLY A 104 -3.48 0.70 -12.62
N LYS A 105 -4.64 0.55 -11.97
CA LYS A 105 -5.18 1.50 -10.97
C LYS A 105 -4.47 1.47 -9.60
N LYS A 106 -3.17 1.20 -9.55
CA LYS A 106 -2.41 1.18 -8.28
C LYS A 106 -2.43 2.56 -7.62
N LYS A 107 -2.88 2.61 -6.35
CA LYS A 107 -2.97 3.81 -5.52
C LYS A 107 -1.73 4.03 -4.65
N TRP A 108 -0.87 3.02 -4.56
CA TRP A 108 0.36 3.03 -3.79
C TRP A 108 1.34 1.99 -4.34
N LEU A 109 2.59 2.06 -3.88
CA LEU A 109 3.70 1.20 -4.28
C LEU A 109 4.65 1.00 -3.11
N ILE A 110 5.15 -0.22 -2.93
CA ILE A 110 6.27 -0.53 -2.03
C ILE A 110 7.46 -0.99 -2.86
N VAL A 111 8.61 -0.35 -2.65
CA VAL A 111 9.86 -0.68 -3.32
C VAL A 111 11.05 -0.50 -2.39
N GLN A 112 12.17 -1.10 -2.74
CA GLN A 112 13.45 -0.85 -2.08
C GLN A 112 14.50 -0.37 -3.07
N SER A 113 15.47 0.41 -2.60
CA SER A 113 16.57 0.87 -3.45
C SER A 113 17.84 1.12 -2.64
N THR A 114 18.97 0.85 -3.27
CA THR A 114 20.31 1.13 -2.73
C THR A 114 21.03 2.13 -3.65
N PRO A 115 21.18 3.39 -3.24
CA PRO A 115 21.82 4.42 -4.05
C PRO A 115 23.31 4.14 -4.31
N SER A 116 23.74 4.35 -5.55
CA SER A 116 25.15 4.29 -5.95
C SER A 116 25.94 5.56 -5.58
N VAL A 117 25.23 6.65 -5.25
CA VAL A 117 25.77 7.97 -4.89
C VAL A 117 24.97 8.54 -3.71
N SER A 118 25.58 9.41 -2.90
CA SER A 118 24.85 10.14 -1.84
C SER A 118 24.32 11.45 -2.40
N GLY A 119 23.08 11.82 -2.08
CA GLY A 119 22.54 13.08 -2.56
C GLY A 119 21.05 13.30 -2.33
N SER A 120 20.55 14.34 -2.97
CA SER A 120 19.12 14.64 -3.05
C SER A 120 18.55 14.04 -4.32
N TYR A 121 17.50 13.24 -4.17
CA TYR A 121 16.77 12.58 -5.25
C TYR A 121 15.36 13.15 -5.31
N ALA A 122 14.85 13.33 -6.52
CA ALA A 122 13.44 13.61 -6.76
C ALA A 122 12.81 12.37 -7.41
N LEU A 123 11.65 11.94 -6.90
CA LEU A 123 10.91 10.84 -7.50
C LEU A 123 10.05 11.39 -8.64
N ASN A 124 10.31 10.95 -9.86
CA ASN A 124 9.45 11.27 -10.99
C ASN A 124 8.45 10.11 -11.20
N SER A 125 7.16 10.41 -11.17
CA SER A 125 6.08 9.47 -11.45
C SER A 125 5.19 10.02 -12.56
N ASP A 126 4.62 9.12 -13.36
CA ASP A 126 3.53 9.43 -14.29
C ASP A 126 2.21 9.81 -13.60
N ARG A 127 2.15 9.65 -12.27
CA ARG A 127 1.04 10.04 -11.40
C ARG A 127 1.47 11.04 -10.34
N THR A 128 0.51 11.79 -9.84
CA THR A 128 0.75 12.72 -8.75
C THR A 128 1.04 11.94 -7.47
N ILE A 129 2.21 12.15 -6.89
CA ILE A 129 2.58 11.59 -5.59
C ILE A 129 1.79 12.31 -4.51
N ASN A 130 1.25 11.55 -3.57
CA ASN A 130 0.61 12.10 -2.37
C ASN A 130 1.62 12.21 -1.22
N ASN A 131 2.25 11.10 -0.85
CA ASN A 131 3.25 11.04 0.21
C ASN A 131 4.23 9.90 -0.06
N ILE A 132 5.48 10.11 0.35
CA ILE A 132 6.54 9.10 0.36
C ILE A 132 7.00 8.92 1.80
N TRP A 133 6.85 7.71 2.32
CA TRP A 133 7.49 7.27 3.55
C TRP A 133 8.69 6.41 3.20
N TYR A 134 9.84 6.70 3.77
CA TYR A 134 11.02 5.90 3.55
C TYR A 134 11.87 5.76 4.80
N LYS A 135 12.57 4.63 4.88
CA LYS A 135 13.39 4.26 6.03
C LYS A 135 14.65 3.55 5.53
N SER A 136 15.80 3.88 6.12
CA SER A 136 17.00 3.03 6.04
C SER A 136 16.93 1.90 7.08
N GLU A 137 17.63 0.80 6.87
CA GLU A 137 17.62 -0.39 7.75
C GLU A 137 17.57 -0.06 9.27
N ASN A 138 18.42 0.86 9.73
CA ASN A 138 18.53 1.30 11.13
C ASN A 138 18.03 2.73 11.39
N GLY A 139 17.31 3.33 10.44
CA GLY A 139 16.84 4.72 10.53
C GLY A 139 15.41 4.84 11.02
N GLU A 140 15.04 6.08 11.37
CA GLU A 140 13.65 6.47 11.56
C GLU A 140 12.93 6.56 10.21
N ILE A 141 11.60 6.45 10.25
CA ILE A 141 10.77 6.67 9.06
C ILE A 141 10.72 8.17 8.78
N ILE A 142 11.06 8.56 7.56
CA ILE A 142 10.99 9.92 7.06
C ILE A 142 9.80 10.02 6.11
N CYS A 143 8.95 11.04 6.29
CA CYS A 143 7.86 11.38 5.38
C CYS A 143 8.24 12.61 4.56
N THR A 144 8.04 12.55 3.24
CA THR A 144 8.28 13.67 2.31
C THR A 144 7.32 13.62 1.14
N GLU A 145 7.11 14.74 0.47
CA GLU A 145 6.25 14.85 -0.71
C GLU A 145 7.06 14.90 -2.01
N ASP A 146 8.34 15.27 -1.97
CA ASP A 146 9.11 15.65 -3.16
C ASP A 146 10.57 15.17 -3.17
N ILE A 147 11.35 15.49 -2.13
CA ILE A 147 12.81 15.33 -2.11
C ILE A 147 13.18 14.26 -1.09
N LEU A 148 13.94 13.27 -1.57
CA LEU A 148 14.54 12.21 -0.80
C LEU A 148 16.01 12.55 -0.54
N LYS A 149 16.47 12.36 0.69
CA LYS A 149 17.89 12.46 1.04
C LYS A 149 18.43 11.06 1.32
N LEU A 150 19.24 10.56 0.39
CA LEU A 150 19.70 9.18 0.41
C LEU A 150 21.23 9.10 0.47
N GLN A 151 21.74 8.11 1.19
CA GLN A 151 23.16 7.83 1.33
C GLN A 151 23.58 6.67 0.44
N LYS A 152 24.78 6.79 -0.11
CA LYS A 152 25.42 5.75 -0.91
C LYS A 152 25.51 4.44 -0.12
N ASP A 153 25.29 3.31 -0.81
CA ASP A 153 25.41 1.95 -0.29
C ASP A 153 24.48 1.64 0.91
N THR A 154 23.48 2.50 1.14
CA THR A 154 22.46 2.31 2.19
C THR A 154 21.15 1.85 1.56
N THR A 155 20.64 0.69 1.98
CA THR A 155 19.34 0.20 1.49
C THR A 155 18.20 0.97 2.16
N TYR A 156 17.30 1.49 1.34
CA TYR A 156 16.07 2.14 1.79
C TYR A 156 14.85 1.36 1.32
N GLN A 157 13.84 1.28 2.19
CA GLN A 157 12.50 0.82 1.84
C GLN A 157 11.59 2.05 1.71
N PHE A 158 10.73 2.05 0.69
CA PHE A 158 9.83 3.13 0.36
C PHE A 158 8.39 2.61 0.32
N LEU A 159 7.49 3.33 0.98
CA LEU A 159 6.04 3.29 0.77
C LEU A 159 5.65 4.60 0.08
N ILE A 160 5.16 4.52 -1.15
CA ILE A 160 4.75 5.67 -1.95
C ILE A 160 3.25 5.59 -2.15
N THR A 161 2.53 6.66 -1.81
CA THR A 161 1.11 6.81 -2.11
C THR A 161 0.91 7.82 -3.23
N LEU A 162 -0.14 7.63 -4.00
CA LEU A 162 -0.45 8.40 -5.20
C LEU A 162 -1.85 8.99 -5.05
N LYS A 163 -2.08 10.12 -5.72
CA LYS A 163 -3.40 10.74 -5.82
C LYS A 163 -4.20 10.17 -6.99
#